data_AF-A0A812YH40-F1
#
_entry.id   AF-A0A812YH40-F1
#
_cell.length_a   1.000
_cell.length_b   1.000
_cell.length_c   1.000
_cell.angle_alpha   90.00
_cell.angle_beta   90.00
_cell.angle_gamma   90.00
#
_symmetry.space_group_name_H-M   'P 1'
#
loop_
_entity.id
_entity.type
_entity.pdbx_description
1 polymer ?
#
loop_
_entity_poly.entity_id
_entity_poly.type
_entity_poly.pdbx_seq_one_letter_code
_entity_poly.pdbx_strand_id
1 'polypeptide(L)'
;MRRHSANARLQEAAASALSSAASWPAIQAAATNNGAAEEIVSAMRRFPTDPELLAAACSGLAGLAANHPLNQSALLGCRSIEAIVSAMDAFVHHARLQTMACGALGNLAANSPNNQAAIASRGGLQRVVNVLKHHHSNPVVLAASLGAVWCLMKHHLANTELAAQLGVAELSAAALQRHPEERGVRSMACRSPDGRHNLHYIHLKNVNEGTVLGAQTLD
;
A
#
# COMPACT_ATOMS: atom_id res chain seq x y z
N MET A 1 -24.57 -4.62 8.87
CA MET A 1 -23.45 -4.66 9.83
C MET A 1 -23.90 -4.40 11.27
N ARG A 2 -24.57 -3.29 11.60
CA ARG A 2 -24.99 -2.98 12.99
C ARG A 2 -25.84 -4.03 13.73
N ARG A 3 -26.87 -4.60 13.07
CA ARG A 3 -27.80 -5.58 13.70
C ARG A 3 -27.18 -6.94 14.04
N HIS A 4 -26.02 -7.26 13.47
CA HIS A 4 -25.35 -8.55 13.65
C HIS A 4 -23.85 -8.33 13.90
N SER A 5 -23.55 -7.36 14.75
CA SER A 5 -22.19 -6.90 15.06
C SER A 5 -21.26 -8.00 15.57
N ALA A 6 -21.79 -9.05 16.21
CA ALA A 6 -21.01 -10.15 16.79
C ALA A 6 -20.77 -11.35 15.85
N ASN A 7 -21.38 -11.40 14.66
CA ASN A 7 -21.26 -12.55 13.77
C ASN A 7 -20.16 -12.32 12.71
N ALA A 8 -18.98 -12.90 12.92
CA ALA A 8 -17.82 -12.73 12.04
C ALA A 8 -18.13 -13.04 10.56
N ARG A 9 -18.76 -14.19 10.27
CA ARG A 9 -19.12 -14.58 8.89
C ARG A 9 -20.06 -13.59 8.22
N LEU A 10 -21.01 -13.04 8.97
CA LEU A 10 -21.92 -12.04 8.41
C LEU A 10 -21.24 -10.68 8.21
N GLN A 11 -20.28 -10.32 9.06
CA GLN A 11 -19.47 -9.12 8.89
C GLN A 11 -18.50 -9.26 7.72
N GLU A 12 -17.89 -10.43 7.54
CA GLU A 12 -17.07 -10.77 6.38
C GLU A 12 -17.90 -10.70 5.09
N ALA A 13 -19.07 -11.33 5.05
CA ALA A 13 -19.96 -11.28 3.89
C ALA A 13 -20.41 -9.84 3.59
N ALA A 14 -20.72 -9.04 4.63
CA ALA A 14 -21.08 -7.64 4.45
C ALA A 14 -19.89 -6.78 3.99
N ALA A 15 -18.70 -6.99 4.55
CA ALA A 15 -17.48 -6.30 4.12
C ALA A 15 -17.09 -6.68 2.69
N SER A 16 -17.30 -7.94 2.29
CA SER A 16 -17.07 -8.43 0.93
C SER A 16 -18.07 -7.84 -0.06
N ALA A 17 -19.36 -7.78 0.31
CA ALA A 17 -20.38 -7.12 -0.49
C ALA A 17 -20.08 -5.62 -0.66
N LEU A 18 -19.72 -4.93 0.43
CA LEU A 18 -19.28 -3.54 0.36
C LEU A 18 -18.02 -3.38 -0.49
N SER A 19 -17.01 -4.23 -0.32
CA SER A 19 -15.78 -4.22 -1.12
C SER A 19 -16.07 -4.33 -2.62
N SER A 20 -16.94 -5.26 -3.01
CA SER A 20 -17.28 -5.49 -4.42
C SER A 20 -17.97 -4.28 -5.08
N ALA A 21 -18.66 -3.47 -4.29
CA ALA A 21 -19.43 -2.31 -4.76
C ALA A 21 -18.77 -0.96 -4.41
N ALA A 22 -17.75 -0.94 -3.55
CA ALA A 22 -17.19 0.28 -2.96
C ALA A 22 -16.51 1.21 -3.96
N SER A 23 -16.13 0.71 -5.13
CA SER A 23 -15.54 1.50 -6.21
C SER A 23 -16.59 2.14 -7.13
N TRP A 24 -17.88 1.82 -6.97
CA TRP A 24 -18.94 2.39 -7.80
C TRP A 24 -19.28 3.81 -7.34
N PRO A 25 -19.38 4.81 -8.24
CA PRO A 25 -19.58 6.21 -7.85
C PRO A 25 -20.80 6.45 -6.93
N ALA A 26 -21.92 5.77 -7.20
CA ALA A 26 -23.12 5.87 -6.38
C ALA A 26 -22.89 5.36 -4.94
N ILE A 27 -22.11 4.29 -4.79
CA ILE A 27 -21.79 3.70 -3.48
C ILE A 27 -20.73 4.54 -2.78
N GLN A 28 -19.73 5.06 -3.49
CA GLN A 28 -18.74 5.99 -2.92
C GLN A 28 -19.40 7.25 -2.36
N ALA A 29 -20.33 7.85 -3.09
CA ALA A 29 -21.08 9.03 -2.65
C ALA A 29 -22.00 8.71 -1.46
N ALA A 30 -22.67 7.56 -1.49
CA ALA A 30 -23.53 7.12 -0.39
C ALA A 30 -22.72 6.71 0.87
N ALA A 31 -21.50 6.22 0.72
CA ALA A 31 -20.68 5.72 1.82
C ALA A 31 -20.30 6.82 2.82
N THR A 32 -19.96 8.01 2.32
CA THR A 32 -19.65 9.18 3.17
C THR A 32 -20.89 9.68 3.90
N ASN A 33 -22.06 9.64 3.27
CA ASN A 33 -23.30 10.12 3.90
C ASN A 33 -23.89 9.14 4.91
N ASN A 34 -23.55 7.84 4.83
CA ASN A 34 -24.19 6.80 5.63
C ASN A 34 -23.29 6.19 6.73
N GLY A 35 -22.07 6.70 6.89
CA GLY A 35 -21.11 6.20 7.89
C GLY A 35 -20.54 4.82 7.57
N ALA A 36 -20.47 4.45 6.28
CA ALA A 36 -20.01 3.13 5.86
C ALA A 36 -18.52 2.92 6.16
N ALA A 37 -17.71 3.98 6.06
CA ALA A 37 -16.29 3.96 6.41
C ALA A 37 -16.08 3.62 7.89
N GLU A 38 -16.84 4.25 8.78
CA GLU A 38 -16.82 4.02 10.23
C GLU A 38 -17.25 2.59 10.58
N GLU A 39 -18.26 2.05 9.90
CA GLU A 39 -18.71 0.68 10.11
C GLU A 39 -17.65 -0.35 9.69
N ILE A 40 -16.97 -0.14 8.54
CA ILE A 40 -15.88 -1.02 8.11
C ILE A 40 -14.75 -0.98 9.13
N VAL A 41 -14.33 0.21 9.57
CA VAL A 41 -13.26 0.35 10.58
C VAL A 41 -13.68 -0.25 11.94
N SER A 42 -14.94 -0.10 12.32
CA SER A 42 -15.50 -0.72 13.54
C SER A 42 -15.48 -2.24 13.45
N ALA A 43 -15.80 -2.82 12.29
CA ALA A 43 -15.70 -4.26 12.04
C ALA A 43 -14.26 -4.75 12.16
N MET A 44 -13.28 -4.05 11.57
CA MET A 44 -11.86 -4.39 11.70
C MET A 44 -11.40 -4.42 13.16
N ARG A 45 -11.86 -3.46 13.98
CA ARG A 45 -11.52 -3.41 15.42
C ARG A 45 -12.20 -4.51 16.22
N ARG A 46 -13.39 -4.95 15.81
CA ARG A 46 -14.13 -6.00 16.50
C ARG A 46 -13.62 -7.41 16.17
N PHE A 47 -13.10 -7.60 14.97
CA PHE A 47 -12.57 -8.88 14.49
C PHE A 47 -11.09 -8.75 14.08
N PRO A 48 -10.20 -8.38 15.00
CA PRO A 48 -8.79 -8.14 14.68
C PRO A 48 -8.01 -9.44 14.40
N THR A 49 -8.60 -10.60 14.68
CA THR A 49 -7.99 -11.93 14.49
C THR A 49 -8.52 -12.67 13.26
N ASP A 50 -9.38 -12.04 12.46
CA ASP A 50 -9.98 -12.64 11.26
C ASP A 50 -9.33 -12.04 9.99
N PRO A 51 -8.33 -12.71 9.39
CA PRO A 51 -7.59 -12.16 8.25
C PRO A 51 -8.45 -12.01 6.99
N GLU A 52 -9.49 -12.83 6.81
CA GLU A 52 -10.36 -12.75 5.64
C GLU A 52 -11.29 -11.54 5.72
N LEU A 53 -11.86 -11.29 6.91
CA LEU A 53 -12.63 -10.08 7.20
C LEU A 53 -11.75 -8.83 7.05
N LEU A 54 -10.54 -8.84 7.61
CA LEU A 54 -9.62 -7.71 7.50
C LEU A 54 -9.20 -7.44 6.05
N ALA A 55 -8.95 -8.48 5.25
CA ALA A 55 -8.65 -8.34 3.84
C ALA A 55 -9.83 -7.73 3.05
N ALA A 56 -11.05 -8.22 3.31
CA ALA A 56 -12.27 -7.68 2.70
C ALA A 56 -12.50 -6.21 3.12
N ALA A 57 -12.29 -5.89 4.39
CA ALA A 57 -12.39 -4.53 4.91
C ALA A 57 -11.38 -3.60 4.24
N CYS A 58 -10.10 -3.98 4.17
CA CYS A 58 -9.06 -3.21 3.46
C CYS A 58 -9.45 -2.98 1.98
N SER A 59 -9.99 -4.00 1.31
CA SER A 59 -10.48 -3.87 -0.06
C SER A 59 -11.63 -2.86 -0.17
N GLY A 60 -12.59 -2.89 0.76
CA GLY A 60 -13.66 -1.90 0.85
C GLY A 60 -13.14 -0.48 1.05
N LEU A 61 -12.21 -0.27 1.99
CA LEU A 61 -11.58 1.03 2.22
C LEU A 61 -10.81 1.51 0.96
N ALA A 62 -10.13 0.60 0.26
CA ALA A 62 -9.44 0.90 -0.99
C ALA A 62 -10.42 1.36 -2.08
N GLY A 63 -11.57 0.67 -2.22
CA GLY A 63 -12.64 1.05 -3.15
C GLY A 63 -13.23 2.41 -2.81
N LEU A 64 -13.51 2.67 -1.53
CA LEU A 64 -14.05 3.95 -1.08
C LEU A 64 -13.08 5.12 -1.31
N ALA A 65 -11.78 4.92 -1.14
CA ALA A 65 -10.75 5.94 -1.34
C ALA A 65 -10.43 6.20 -2.82
N ALA A 66 -10.70 5.24 -3.72
CA ALA A 66 -10.25 5.29 -5.11
C ALA A 66 -10.81 6.51 -5.85
N ASN A 67 -9.92 7.43 -6.25
CA ASN A 67 -10.24 8.66 -6.98
C ASN A 67 -11.32 9.53 -6.31
N HIS A 68 -11.42 9.50 -4.96
CA HIS A 68 -12.49 10.19 -4.23
C HIS A 68 -11.97 11.01 -3.03
N PRO A 69 -11.57 12.28 -3.22
CA PRO A 69 -10.92 13.10 -2.20
C PRO A 69 -11.71 13.29 -0.90
N LEU A 70 -13.05 13.39 -1.00
CA LEU A 70 -13.92 13.50 0.19
C LEU A 70 -13.89 12.22 1.02
N ASN A 71 -13.83 11.06 0.36
CA ASN A 71 -13.79 9.77 1.06
C ASN A 71 -12.41 9.54 1.66
N GLN A 72 -11.34 9.91 0.94
CA GLN A 72 -9.98 9.91 1.48
C GLN A 72 -9.87 10.72 2.78
N SER A 73 -10.54 11.88 2.84
CA SER A 73 -10.57 12.74 4.03
C SER A 73 -11.42 12.13 5.16
N ALA A 74 -12.61 11.61 4.83
CA ALA A 74 -13.48 10.93 5.80
C ALA A 74 -12.80 9.70 6.42
N LEU A 75 -12.12 8.90 5.59
CA LEU A 75 -11.35 7.73 5.99
C LEU A 75 -10.19 8.09 6.92
N LEU A 76 -9.53 9.23 6.70
CA LEU A 76 -8.54 9.75 7.64
C LEU A 76 -9.21 10.08 8.99
N GLY A 77 -10.35 10.76 8.96
CA GLY A 77 -11.13 11.13 10.15
C GLY A 77 -11.59 9.95 11.00
N CYS A 78 -11.94 8.82 10.37
CA CYS A 78 -12.39 7.61 11.09
C CYS A 78 -11.24 6.71 11.60
N ARG A 79 -9.97 7.16 11.48
CA ARG A 79 -8.76 6.40 11.87
C ARG A 79 -8.63 5.07 11.13
N SER A 80 -8.92 5.08 9.83
CA SER A 80 -8.77 3.90 8.97
C SER A 80 -7.31 3.47 8.80
N ILE A 81 -6.37 4.44 8.75
CA ILE A 81 -4.94 4.15 8.60
C ILE A 81 -4.44 3.27 9.75
N GLU A 82 -4.79 3.62 11.00
CA GLU A 82 -4.43 2.85 12.19
C GLU A 82 -4.97 1.41 12.13
N ALA A 83 -6.22 1.25 11.67
CA ALA A 83 -6.82 -0.08 11.51
C ALA A 83 -6.11 -0.90 10.42
N ILE A 84 -5.76 -0.28 9.30
CA ILE A 84 -5.03 -0.93 8.20
C ILE A 84 -3.63 -1.36 8.65
N VAL A 85 -2.84 -0.46 9.26
CA VAL A 85 -1.48 -0.82 9.69
C VAL A 85 -1.48 -1.86 10.81
N SER A 86 -2.47 -1.82 11.72
CA SER A 86 -2.61 -2.86 12.75
C SER A 86 -2.92 -4.23 12.14
N ALA A 87 -3.77 -4.28 11.10
CA ALA A 87 -4.05 -5.52 10.37
C ALA A 87 -2.81 -6.04 9.64
N MET A 88 -2.01 -5.15 9.03
CA MET A 88 -0.74 -5.51 8.39
C MET A 88 0.25 -6.12 9.39
N ASP A 89 0.37 -5.53 10.58
CA ASP A 89 1.26 -6.01 11.65
C ASP A 89 0.80 -7.36 12.21
N ALA A 90 -0.52 -7.57 12.36
CA ALA A 90 -1.08 -8.82 12.87
C ALA A 90 -0.91 -10.01 11.90
N PHE A 91 -0.87 -9.75 10.59
CA PHE A 91 -0.90 -10.79 9.56
C PHE A 91 0.19 -10.59 8.49
N VAL A 92 1.44 -10.43 8.92
CA VAL A 92 2.60 -10.16 8.05
C VAL A 92 2.72 -11.13 6.88
N HIS A 93 2.43 -12.43 7.10
CA HIS A 93 2.56 -13.47 6.06
C HIS A 93 1.29 -13.72 5.24
N HIS A 94 0.19 -13.02 5.52
CA HIS A 94 -1.09 -13.25 4.83
C HIS A 94 -1.15 -12.44 3.52
N ALA A 95 -0.73 -13.06 2.41
CA ALA A 95 -0.54 -12.40 1.12
C ALA A 95 -1.77 -11.59 0.66
N ARG A 96 -2.98 -12.17 0.72
CA ARG A 96 -4.22 -11.48 0.32
C ARG A 96 -4.46 -10.21 1.14
N LEU A 97 -4.25 -10.27 2.45
CA LEU A 97 -4.45 -9.14 3.35
C LEU A 97 -3.42 -8.04 3.08
N GLN A 98 -2.15 -8.41 2.90
CA GLN A 98 -1.08 -7.46 2.58
C GLN A 98 -1.34 -6.76 1.24
N THR A 99 -1.76 -7.49 0.21
CA THR A 99 -2.13 -6.89 -1.09
C THR A 99 -3.26 -5.87 -0.93
N MET A 100 -4.34 -6.23 -0.23
CA MET A 100 -5.48 -5.33 -0.04
C MET A 100 -5.13 -4.12 0.83
N ALA A 101 -4.34 -4.32 1.89
CA ALA A 101 -3.89 -3.25 2.77
C ALA A 101 -2.96 -2.26 2.05
N CYS A 102 -2.00 -2.76 1.25
CA CYS A 102 -1.17 -1.91 0.39
C CYS A 102 -2.02 -1.11 -0.60
N GLY A 103 -3.01 -1.75 -1.26
CA GLY A 103 -3.94 -1.06 -2.15
C GLY A 103 -4.73 0.05 -1.44
N ALA A 104 -5.21 -0.21 -0.22
CA ALA A 104 -5.93 0.77 0.58
C ALA A 104 -5.05 1.99 0.94
N LEU A 105 -3.84 1.76 1.44
CA LEU A 105 -2.90 2.84 1.75
C LEU A 105 -2.50 3.62 0.49
N GLY A 106 -2.27 2.93 -0.63
CA GLY A 106 -1.96 3.57 -1.92
C GLY A 106 -3.08 4.49 -2.40
N ASN A 107 -4.34 4.04 -2.35
CA ASN A 107 -5.49 4.84 -2.74
C ASN A 107 -5.77 5.99 -1.76
N LEU A 108 -5.53 5.80 -0.47
CA LEU A 108 -5.63 6.87 0.53
C LEU A 108 -4.57 7.96 0.30
N ALA A 109 -3.35 7.58 -0.10
CA ALA A 109 -2.25 8.50 -0.37
C ALA A 109 -2.38 9.22 -1.72
N ALA A 110 -3.06 8.60 -2.70
CA ALA A 110 -3.10 9.08 -4.07
C ALA A 110 -3.60 10.52 -4.18
N ASN A 111 -2.71 11.42 -4.62
CA ASN A 111 -2.95 12.87 -4.79
C ASN A 111 -3.47 13.56 -3.50
N SER A 112 -3.13 13.05 -2.32
CA SER A 112 -3.52 13.63 -1.03
C SER A 112 -2.30 13.81 -0.12
N PRO A 113 -1.65 14.99 -0.13
CA PRO A 113 -0.48 15.27 0.71
C PRO A 113 -0.74 15.08 2.20
N ASN A 114 -1.93 15.46 2.68
CA ASN A 114 -2.32 15.27 4.07
C ASN A 114 -2.36 13.78 4.44
N ASN A 115 -2.92 12.93 3.56
CA ASN A 115 -2.95 11.49 3.81
C ASN A 115 -1.57 10.86 3.66
N GLN A 116 -0.74 11.31 2.71
CA GLN A 116 0.65 10.85 2.57
C GLN A 116 1.44 11.07 3.87
N ALA A 117 1.35 12.26 4.46
CA ALA A 117 1.98 12.59 5.74
C ALA A 117 1.36 11.80 6.91
N ALA A 118 0.02 11.64 6.92
CA ALA A 118 -0.69 10.89 7.95
C ALA A 118 -0.33 9.40 7.94
N ILE A 119 -0.15 8.80 6.76
CA ILE A 119 0.27 7.40 6.62
C ILE A 119 1.72 7.23 7.08
N ALA A 120 2.63 8.12 6.66
CA ALA A 120 4.03 8.07 7.05
C ALA A 120 4.24 8.26 8.56
N SER A 121 3.56 9.23 9.18
CA SER A 121 3.62 9.48 10.65
C SER A 121 3.11 8.30 11.48
N ARG A 122 2.21 7.47 10.93
CA ARG A 122 1.73 6.23 11.55
C ARG A 122 2.60 5.02 11.22
N GLY A 123 3.73 5.24 10.55
CA GLY A 123 4.69 4.22 10.13
C GLY A 123 4.19 3.34 8.99
N GLY A 124 3.20 3.77 8.22
CA GLY A 124 2.60 2.97 7.14
C GLY A 124 3.58 2.66 6.01
N LEU A 125 4.47 3.61 5.66
CA LEU A 125 5.50 3.38 4.65
C LEU A 125 6.44 2.23 5.06
N GLN A 126 6.86 2.17 6.31
CA GLN A 126 7.70 1.11 6.86
C GLN A 126 7.02 -0.26 6.75
N ARG A 127 5.70 -0.35 7.02
CA ARG A 127 4.95 -1.61 6.85
C ARG A 127 4.87 -2.03 5.39
N VAL A 128 4.61 -1.09 4.47
CA VAL A 128 4.60 -1.40 3.03
C VAL A 128 5.98 -1.88 2.56
N VAL A 129 7.07 -1.27 3.05
CA VAL A 129 8.43 -1.77 2.77
C VAL A 129 8.66 -3.14 3.40
N ASN A 130 8.13 -3.39 4.60
CA ASN A 130 8.20 -4.70 5.23
C ASN A 130 7.50 -5.79 4.38
N VAL A 131 6.40 -5.44 3.72
CA VAL A 131 5.71 -6.33 2.76
C VAL A 131 6.63 -6.67 1.57
N LEU A 132 7.35 -5.69 1.00
CA LEU A 132 8.32 -5.95 -0.06
C LEU A 132 9.40 -6.97 0.37
N LYS A 133 9.83 -6.89 1.63
CA LYS A 133 10.83 -7.80 2.21
C LYS A 133 10.29 -9.21 2.44
N HIS A 134 9.06 -9.35 2.94
CA HIS A 134 8.49 -10.66 3.32
C HIS A 134 7.82 -11.41 2.17
N HIS A 135 7.33 -10.70 1.15
CA HIS A 135 6.60 -11.28 0.01
C HIS A 135 7.36 -11.18 -1.31
N HIS A 136 8.70 -11.21 -1.25
CA HIS A 136 9.59 -11.06 -2.40
C HIS A 136 9.38 -12.10 -3.52
N SER A 137 8.72 -13.23 -3.23
CA SER A 137 8.39 -14.28 -4.20
C SER A 137 6.98 -14.13 -4.80
N ASN A 138 6.14 -13.24 -4.28
CA ASN A 138 4.76 -13.07 -4.74
C ASN A 138 4.63 -11.79 -5.60
N PRO A 139 4.54 -11.91 -6.94
CA PRO A 139 4.52 -10.74 -7.81
C PRO A 139 3.28 -9.86 -7.63
N VAL A 140 2.14 -10.44 -7.23
CA VAL A 140 0.90 -9.68 -6.97
C VAL A 140 1.06 -8.78 -5.75
N VAL A 141 1.61 -9.32 -4.66
CA VAL A 141 1.87 -8.54 -3.44
C VAL A 141 2.93 -7.47 -3.70
N LEU A 142 3.97 -7.81 -4.47
CA LEU A 142 5.01 -6.86 -4.87
C LEU A 142 4.46 -5.70 -5.71
N ALA A 143 3.63 -5.97 -6.72
CA ALA A 143 3.04 -4.91 -7.53
C ALA A 143 2.17 -3.96 -6.70
N ALA A 144 1.36 -4.49 -5.79
CA ALA A 144 0.51 -3.69 -4.90
C ALA A 144 1.34 -2.84 -3.92
N SER A 145 2.35 -3.43 -3.28
CA SER A 145 3.22 -2.72 -2.34
C SER A 145 4.09 -1.65 -3.03
N LEU A 146 4.70 -1.96 -4.18
CA LEU A 146 5.41 -0.96 -4.99
C LEU A 146 4.50 0.20 -5.41
N GLY A 147 3.25 -0.10 -5.76
CA GLY A 147 2.26 0.93 -6.08
C GLY A 147 1.90 1.83 -4.91
N ALA A 148 1.73 1.24 -3.72
CA ALA A 148 1.50 2.00 -2.51
C ALA A 148 2.70 2.90 -2.16
N VAL A 149 3.94 2.39 -2.27
CA VAL A 149 5.16 3.18 -2.07
C VAL A 149 5.23 4.35 -3.05
N TRP A 150 4.94 4.12 -4.34
CA TRP A 150 4.92 5.20 -5.33
C TRP A 150 3.89 6.28 -4.97
N CYS A 151 2.65 5.91 -4.64
CA CYS A 151 1.63 6.88 -4.22
C CYS A 151 2.02 7.66 -2.97
N LEU A 152 2.74 7.04 -2.03
CA LEU A 152 3.21 7.69 -0.80
C LEU A 152 4.35 8.69 -1.04
N MET A 153 5.22 8.43 -2.02
CA MET A 153 6.34 9.30 -2.35
C MET A 153 5.97 10.42 -3.33
N LYS A 154 4.99 10.20 -4.20
CA LYS A 154 4.66 11.11 -5.30
C LYS A 154 4.42 12.55 -4.79
N HIS A 155 5.28 13.47 -5.23
CA HIS A 155 5.28 14.88 -4.80
C HIS A 155 5.39 15.11 -3.28
N HIS A 156 5.97 14.16 -2.53
CA HIS A 156 6.14 14.24 -1.08
C HIS A 156 7.60 13.97 -0.68
N LEU A 157 8.38 15.05 -0.51
CA LEU A 157 9.83 14.97 -0.27
C LEU A 157 10.19 14.13 0.95
N ALA A 158 9.59 14.40 2.12
CA ALA A 158 9.89 13.67 3.35
C ALA A 158 9.62 12.16 3.25
N ASN A 159 8.63 11.75 2.45
CA ASN A 159 8.33 10.33 2.24
C ASN A 159 9.32 9.70 1.26
N THR A 160 9.80 10.48 0.29
CA THR A 160 10.83 10.05 -0.65
C THR A 160 12.17 9.84 0.05
N GLU A 161 12.56 10.75 0.94
CA GLU A 161 13.74 10.61 1.79
C GLU A 161 13.65 9.39 2.71
N LEU A 162 12.50 9.21 3.38
CA LEU A 162 12.25 8.05 4.21
C LEU A 162 12.29 6.73 3.40
N ALA A 163 11.71 6.71 2.19
CA ALA A 163 11.78 5.54 1.31
C ALA A 163 13.22 5.21 0.87
N ALA A 164 14.04 6.24 0.62
CA ALA A 164 15.45 6.06 0.32
C ALA A 164 16.21 5.45 1.51
N GLN A 165 15.98 5.95 2.73
CA GLN A 165 16.57 5.39 3.95
C GLN A 165 16.15 3.92 4.20
N LEU A 166 14.95 3.54 3.76
CA LEU A 166 14.41 2.19 3.90
C LEU A 166 14.89 1.22 2.80
N GLY A 167 15.69 1.68 1.83
CA GLY A 167 16.25 0.85 0.75
C GLY A 167 15.22 0.42 -0.31
N VAL A 168 14.20 1.25 -0.58
CA VAL A 168 13.15 0.92 -1.56
C VAL A 168 13.72 0.71 -2.96
N ALA A 169 14.78 1.44 -3.34
CA ALA A 169 15.39 1.33 -4.66
C ALA A 169 16.01 -0.06 -4.88
N GLU A 170 16.78 -0.54 -3.91
CA GLU A 170 17.42 -1.86 -3.91
C GLU A 170 16.36 -2.97 -3.91
N LEU A 171 15.31 -2.83 -3.10
CA LEU A 171 14.21 -3.80 -3.06
C LEU A 171 13.44 -3.85 -4.40
N SER A 172 13.24 -2.70 -5.04
CA SER A 172 12.57 -2.61 -6.34
C SER A 172 13.41 -3.26 -7.44
N ALA A 173 14.73 -3.05 -7.43
CA ALA A 173 15.65 -3.71 -8.36
C ALA A 173 15.68 -5.23 -8.15
N ALA A 174 15.72 -5.70 -6.90
CA ALA A 174 15.66 -7.12 -6.58
C ALA A 174 14.33 -7.77 -7.00
N ALA A 175 13.21 -7.04 -6.89
CA ALA A 175 11.91 -7.50 -7.38
C ALA A 175 11.89 -7.66 -8.91
N LEU A 176 12.48 -6.71 -9.65
CA LEU A 176 12.61 -6.78 -11.11
C LEU A 176 13.49 -7.94 -11.57
N GLN A 177 14.63 -8.16 -10.90
CA GLN A 177 15.54 -9.26 -11.22
C GLN A 177 14.86 -10.63 -11.01
N ARG A 178 14.04 -10.75 -9.97
CA ARG A 178 13.35 -12.00 -9.64
C ARG A 178 12.12 -12.26 -10.51
N HIS A 179 11.42 -11.19 -10.92
CA HIS A 179 10.17 -11.28 -11.69
C HIS A 179 10.23 -10.42 -12.97
N PRO A 180 11.14 -10.73 -13.92
CA PRO A 180 11.39 -9.86 -15.08
C PRO A 180 10.21 -9.79 -16.07
N GLU A 181 9.38 -10.84 -16.12
CA GLU A 181 8.24 -10.95 -17.04
C GLU A 181 6.94 -10.37 -16.45
N GLU A 182 6.90 -10.11 -15.14
CA GLU A 182 5.70 -9.66 -14.44
C GLU A 182 5.43 -8.18 -14.69
N ARG A 183 4.51 -7.90 -15.61
CA ARG A 183 4.17 -6.52 -16.05
C ARG A 183 3.84 -5.59 -14.88
N GLY A 184 3.12 -6.09 -13.87
CA GLY A 184 2.75 -5.30 -12.69
C GLY A 184 3.98 -4.87 -11.89
N VAL A 185 4.87 -5.80 -11.57
CA VAL A 185 6.14 -5.51 -10.89
C VAL A 185 6.98 -4.57 -11.72
N ARG A 186 7.10 -4.82 -13.04
CA ARG A 186 7.89 -3.99 -13.95
C ARG A 186 7.37 -2.55 -14.05
N SER A 187 6.06 -2.39 -14.24
CA SER A 187 5.44 -1.08 -14.35
C SER A 187 5.63 -0.22 -13.10
N MET A 188 5.61 -0.84 -11.91
CA MET A 188 5.69 -0.10 -10.64
C MET A 188 7.13 0.09 -10.16
N ALA A 189 8.01 -0.91 -10.31
CA ALA A 189 9.41 -0.83 -9.91
C ALA A 189 10.25 0.12 -10.77
N CYS A 190 9.92 0.26 -12.07
CA CYS A 190 10.61 1.19 -12.97
C CYS A 190 10.13 2.64 -12.83
N ARG A 191 9.06 2.89 -12.07
CA ARG A 191 8.42 4.20 -11.93
C ARG A 191 9.06 4.99 -10.80
N SER A 192 9.84 6.02 -11.11
CA SER A 192 10.36 6.92 -10.09
C SER A 192 9.28 7.86 -9.56
N PRO A 193 9.36 8.29 -8.29
CA PRO A 193 8.49 9.34 -7.73
C PRO A 193 8.59 10.71 -8.44
N ASP A 194 9.68 10.99 -9.15
CA ASP A 194 9.89 12.23 -9.93
C ASP A 194 9.50 12.13 -11.42
N GLY A 195 8.98 10.97 -11.86
CA GLY A 195 8.65 10.70 -13.26
C GLY A 195 9.85 10.42 -14.18
N ARG A 196 11.09 10.39 -13.67
CA ARG A 196 12.26 9.97 -14.44
C ARG A 196 12.41 8.45 -14.33
N HIS A 197 12.53 7.73 -15.44
CA HIS A 197 12.65 6.28 -15.39
C HIS A 197 13.82 5.86 -14.47
N ASN A 198 13.56 4.92 -13.56
CA ASN A 198 14.54 4.38 -12.61
C ASN A 198 15.77 3.74 -13.30
N LEU A 199 15.72 3.59 -14.62
CA LEU A 199 16.84 3.22 -15.48
C LEU A 199 18.08 4.10 -15.25
N HIS A 200 17.92 5.38 -14.90
CA HIS A 200 19.08 6.23 -14.63
C HIS A 200 19.74 5.91 -13.26
N TYR A 201 18.97 5.53 -12.24
CA TYR A 201 19.50 5.20 -10.91
C TYR A 201 20.10 3.79 -10.85
N ILE A 202 19.52 2.82 -11.58
CA ILE A 202 20.06 1.46 -11.72
C ILE A 202 21.36 1.46 -12.55
N HIS A 203 21.49 2.32 -13.57
CA HIS A 203 22.76 2.47 -14.29
C HIS A 203 23.82 3.24 -13.51
N LEU A 204 23.48 4.29 -12.77
CA LEU A 204 24.47 5.08 -12.04
C LEU A 204 25.14 4.32 -10.88
N LYS A 205 24.43 3.43 -10.18
CA LYS A 205 25.09 2.58 -9.15
C LYS A 205 25.90 1.43 -9.77
N ASN A 206 25.44 0.80 -10.85
CA ASN A 206 26.22 -0.26 -11.53
C ASN A 206 27.49 0.29 -12.21
N VAL A 207 27.49 1.55 -12.65
CA VAL A 207 28.71 2.21 -13.18
C VAL A 207 29.65 2.64 -12.04
N ASN A 208 29.13 3.11 -10.90
CA ASN A 208 29.99 3.52 -9.78
C ASN A 208 30.59 2.35 -8.99
N GLU A 209 29.95 1.18 -8.93
CA GLU A 209 30.53 -0.02 -8.30
C GLU A 209 31.48 -0.79 -9.24
N GLY A 210 31.38 -0.59 -10.55
CA GLY A 210 32.25 -1.22 -11.56
C GLY A 210 33.59 -0.51 -11.83
N THR A 211 33.79 0.71 -11.32
CA THR A 211 34.97 1.54 -11.69
C THR A 211 36.06 1.61 -10.59
N VAL A 212 35.91 0.91 -9.46
CA VAL A 212 36.86 1.01 -8.32
C VAL A 212 37.80 -0.20 -8.17
N LEU A 213 37.73 -1.23 -9.05
CA LEU A 213 38.60 -2.42 -8.95
C LEU A 213 39.71 -2.53 -10.02
N GLY A 214 40.04 -1.46 -10.73
CA GLY A 214 40.99 -1.50 -11.84
C GLY A 214 41.98 -0.35 -11.90
N ALA A 215 42.64 0.00 -10.80
CA ALA A 215 43.84 0.85 -10.83
C ALA A 215 44.80 0.49 -9.69
N GLN A 216 45.33 -0.74 -9.75
CA GLN A 216 46.60 -1.05 -9.09
C GLN A 216 47.73 -0.82 -10.11
N THR A 217 48.49 0.24 -9.85
CA THR A 217 49.92 0.43 -10.07
C THR A 217 50.65 -0.69 -10.83
N LEU A 218 51.22 -0.36 -11.99
CA LEU A 218 52.55 -0.82 -12.38
C LEU A 218 53.24 0.34 -13.14
N ASP A 219 54.34 0.81 -12.55
CA ASP A 219 55.48 1.37 -13.29
C ASP A 219 56.02 0.34 -14.30
#